data_AF-A0A6G2DPX7-F1
#
_entry.id   AF-A0A6G2DPX7-F1
#
_cell.length_a   1.000
_cell.length_b   1.000
_cell.length_c   1.000
_cell.angle_alpha   90.00
_cell.angle_beta   90.00
_cell.angle_gamma   90.00
#
_symmetry.space_group_name_H-M   'P 1'
#
loop_
_entity.id
_entity.type
_entity.pdbx_description
1 polymer ?
#
loop_
_entity_poly.entity_id
_entity_poly.type
_entity_poly.pdbx_seq_one_letter_code
_entity_poly.pdbx_strand_id
1 'polypeptide(L)'
;IIQSFSPEDNLTPEQINQIGYETMKELTSGKFRFIVATHVDKDHLHNHIIINSVDSNSDKKLKWDYKVERNLRMISDRFSKIAGAKIIENRYSHQQYEV
;
A
#
# COMPACT_ATOMS: atom_id res chain seq x y z
N ILE A 1 7.31 1.82 1.27
CA ILE A 1 6.30 1.81 0.19
C ILE A 1 5.42 3.03 0.41
N ILE A 2 5.11 3.78 -0.64
CA ILE A 2 4.13 4.87 -0.60
C ILE A 2 2.91 4.40 -1.38
N GLN A 3 1.73 4.56 -0.78
CA GLN A 3 0.45 4.22 -1.40
C GLN A 3 -0.46 5.45 -1.30
N SER A 4 -0.72 6.08 -2.44
CA SER A 4 -1.47 7.34 -2.52
C SER A 4 -2.88 7.11 -3.03
N PHE A 5 -3.81 7.94 -2.58
CA PHE A 5 -5.22 7.91 -2.95
C PHE A 5 -5.65 9.27 -3.52
N SER A 6 -6.62 9.26 -4.42
CA SER A 6 -7.17 10.50 -4.98
C SER A 6 -8.00 11.20 -3.91
N PRO A 7 -7.95 12.54 -3.80
CA PRO A 7 -8.90 13.30 -3.00
C PRO A 7 -10.37 13.02 -3.39
N GLU A 8 -10.61 12.62 -4.64
CA GLU A 8 -11.94 12.26 -5.17
C GLU A 8 -12.45 10.89 -4.69
N ASP A 9 -11.60 10.05 -4.10
CA ASP A 9 -11.99 8.71 -3.64
C ASP A 9 -12.91 8.77 -2.40
N ASN A 10 -13.02 9.92 -1.74
CA ASN A 10 -13.88 10.16 -0.56
C ASN A 10 -13.72 9.11 0.56
N LEU A 11 -12.49 8.59 0.73
CA LEU A 11 -12.15 7.65 1.80
C LEU A 11 -11.67 8.37 3.06
N THR A 12 -12.03 7.84 4.22
CA THR A 12 -11.48 8.33 5.49
C THR A 12 -10.04 7.87 5.70
N PRO A 13 -9.26 8.56 6.56
CA PRO A 13 -7.91 8.13 6.93
C PRO A 13 -7.87 6.69 7.47
N GLU A 14 -8.89 6.27 8.23
CA GLU A 14 -8.99 4.91 8.78
C GLU A 14 -9.20 3.86 7.68
N GLN A 15 -10.05 4.17 6.68
CA GLN A 15 -10.25 3.29 5.53
C GLN A 15 -8.96 3.14 4.72
N ILE A 16 -8.27 4.25 4.49
CA ILE A 16 -6.98 4.25 3.80
C ILE A 16 -5.93 3.45 4.56
N ASN A 17 -5.84 3.63 5.89
CA ASN A 17 -4.94 2.85 6.72
C ASN A 17 -5.26 1.35 6.63
N GLN A 18 -6.54 0.99 6.72
CA GLN A 18 -7.01 -0.38 6.64
C GLN A 18 -6.67 -1.03 5.29
N ILE A 19 -6.81 -0.30 4.18
CA ILE A 19 -6.41 -0.77 2.84
C ILE A 19 -4.91 -1.09 2.83
N GLY A 20 -4.08 -0.19 3.35
CA GLY A 20 -2.63 -0.41 3.46
C GLY A 20 -2.28 -1.61 4.33
N TYR A 21 -2.99 -1.78 5.46
CA TYR A 21 -2.78 -2.87 6.40
C TYR A 21 -3.13 -4.23 5.79
N GLU A 22 -4.32 -4.38 5.19
CA GLU A 22 -4.72 -5.64 4.54
C GLU A 22 -3.84 -5.98 3.33
N THR A 23 -3.42 -4.96 2.58
CA THR A 23 -2.47 -5.13 1.47
C THR A 23 -1.17 -5.79 1.94
N MET A 24 -0.57 -5.28 3.01
CA MET A 24 0.69 -5.80 3.53
C MET A 24 0.54 -7.13 4.24
N LYS A 25 -0.57 -7.32 4.97
CA LYS A 25 -0.87 -8.58 5.64
C LYS A 25 -0.96 -9.73 4.64
N GLU A 26 -1.64 -9.52 3.51
CA GLU A 26 -1.71 -10.51 2.44
C GLU A 26 -0.37 -10.69 1.72
N LEU A 27 0.28 -9.59 1.32
CA LEU A 27 1.56 -9.63 0.60
C LEU A 27 2.63 -10.41 1.37
N THR A 28 2.67 -10.21 2.69
CA THR A 28 3.66 -10.83 3.57
C THR A 28 3.20 -12.17 4.13
N SER A 29 1.92 -12.53 3.92
CA SER A 29 1.27 -13.68 4.58
C SER A 29 1.46 -13.67 6.10
N GLY A 30 1.53 -12.48 6.71
CA GLY A 30 1.80 -12.29 8.14
C GLY A 30 3.22 -12.63 8.60
N LYS A 31 4.15 -12.97 7.69
CA LYS A 31 5.51 -13.37 8.06
C LYS A 31 6.41 -12.21 8.43
N PHE A 32 6.18 -11.04 7.85
CA PHE A 32 7.01 -9.86 8.07
C PHE A 32 6.26 -8.84 8.93
N ARG A 33 6.96 -8.23 9.88
CA ARG A 33 6.41 -7.11 10.66
C ARG A 33 6.40 -5.86 9.80
N PHE A 34 5.35 -5.07 9.88
CA PHE A 34 5.23 -3.81 9.16
C PHE A 34 4.42 -2.79 9.98
N ILE A 35 4.57 -1.51 9.60
CA ILE A 35 3.81 -0.39 10.13
C ILE A 35 3.18 0.34 8.94
N VAL A 36 1.93 0.74 9.10
CA VAL A 36 1.21 1.60 8.16
C VAL A 36 0.91 2.92 8.86
N ALA A 37 1.49 4.00 8.36
CA ALA A 37 1.25 5.36 8.83
C ALA A 37 0.52 6.14 7.75
N THR A 38 -0.63 6.72 8.09
CA THR A 38 -1.43 7.51 7.15
C THR A 38 -1.17 8.98 7.38
N HIS A 39 -0.76 9.69 6.34
CA HIS A 39 -0.58 11.13 6.37
C HIS A 39 -1.90 11.83 6.02
N VAL A 40 -2.25 12.83 6.83
CA VAL A 40 -3.50 13.61 6.75
C VAL A 40 -3.23 15.12 6.67
N ASP A 41 -1.95 15.49 6.59
CA ASP A 41 -1.43 16.86 6.63
C ASP A 41 -1.18 17.45 5.23
N LYS A 42 -1.63 16.76 4.18
CA LYS A 42 -1.49 17.12 2.77
C LYS A 42 -2.84 17.16 2.07
N ASP A 43 -2.88 17.73 0.87
CA ASP A 43 -4.08 17.83 0.04
C ASP A 43 -4.65 16.45 -0.37
N HIS A 44 -3.85 15.40 -0.26
CA HIS A 44 -4.26 14.02 -0.53
C HIS A 44 -3.78 13.08 0.58
N LEU A 45 -4.61 12.09 0.88
CA LEU A 45 -4.29 11.06 1.85
C LEU A 45 -3.39 10.01 1.22
N HIS A 46 -2.36 9.60 1.96
CA HIS A 46 -1.43 8.56 1.53
C HIS A 46 -0.87 7.80 2.72
N ASN A 47 -0.51 6.54 2.48
CA ASN A 47 0.15 5.69 3.44
C ASN A 47 1.66 5.65 3.20
N HIS A 48 2.42 5.85 4.28
CA HIS A 48 3.79 5.37 4.40
C HIS A 48 3.80 4.00 5.06
N ILE A 49 4.27 3.01 4.31
CA ILE A 49 4.37 1.63 4.78
C ILE A 49 5.83 1.27 4.93
N ILE A 50 6.21 0.92 6.15
CA ILE A 50 7.55 0.47 6.53
C ILE A 50 7.47 -1.01 6.85
N ILE A 51 8.28 -1.83 6.18
CA ILE A 51 8.34 -3.28 6.39
C ILE A 51 9.71 -3.67 6.94
N ASN A 52 9.73 -4.51 7.97
CA ASN A 52 10.94 -5.19 8.39
C ASN A 52 11.33 -6.20 7.32
N SER A 53 12.56 -6.10 6.82
CA SER A 53 13.06 -7.00 5.78
C SER A 53 13.35 -8.42 6.25
N VAL A 54 13.27 -8.72 7.55
CA VAL A 54 13.53 -10.06 8.12
C VAL A 54 12.22 -10.72 8.55
N ASP A 55 12.07 -12.00 8.21
CA ASP A 55 10.93 -12.82 8.58
C ASP A 55 10.83 -12.94 10.12
N SER A 56 9.62 -12.90 10.66
CA SER A 56 9.39 -12.92 12.11
C SER A 56 9.65 -14.28 12.75
N ASN A 57 9.66 -15.35 11.96
CA ASN A 57 9.85 -16.73 12.42
C ASN A 57 11.13 -17.37 11.85
N SER A 58 11.94 -16.63 11.08
CA SER A 58 13.20 -17.13 10.55
C SER A 58 14.18 -16.01 10.20
N ASP A 59 15.46 -16.33 10.02
CA ASP A 59 16.49 -15.35 9.63
C ASP A 59 16.49 -15.02 8.12
N LYS A 60 15.38 -15.31 7.42
CA LYS A 60 15.28 -15.08 5.98
C LYS A 60 14.92 -13.64 5.68
N LYS A 61 15.58 -13.09 4.66
CA LYS A 61 15.33 -11.74 4.15
C LYS A 61 14.22 -11.74 3.10
N LEU A 62 13.34 -10.75 3.15
CA LEU A 62 12.40 -10.43 2.09
C LEU A 62 13.17 -10.08 0.82
N LYS A 63 13.00 -10.90 -0.21
CA LYS A 63 13.51 -10.59 -1.54
C LYS A 63 12.50 -9.70 -2.25
N TRP A 64 12.85 -8.44 -2.42
CA TRP A 64 12.06 -7.51 -3.21
C TRP A 64 12.41 -7.68 -4.71
N ASP A 65 11.51 -8.31 -5.46
CA ASP A 65 11.67 -8.53 -6.90
C ASP A 65 10.39 -8.13 -7.66
N TYR A 66 10.46 -8.19 -9.00
CA TYR A 66 9.34 -7.82 -9.86
C TYR A 66 8.05 -8.61 -9.60
N LYS A 67 8.14 -9.83 -9.07
CA LYS A 67 6.96 -10.64 -8.73
C LYS A 67 6.30 -10.08 -7.47
N VAL A 68 7.09 -9.75 -6.45
CA VAL A 68 6.59 -9.10 -5.23
C VAL A 68 5.97 -7.74 -5.54
N GLU A 69 6.62 -6.92 -6.37
CA GLU A 69 6.07 -5.62 -6.78
C GLU A 69 4.75 -5.76 -7.54
N ARG A 70 4.66 -6.71 -8.47
CA ARG A 70 3.42 -6.98 -9.19
C ARG A 70 2.32 -7.45 -8.24
N ASN A 71 2.64 -8.32 -7.29
CA ASN A 71 1.67 -8.79 -6.30
C ASN A 71 1.20 -7.66 -5.39
N LEU A 72 2.11 -6.82 -4.88
CA LEU A 72 1.76 -5.63 -4.09
C LEU A 72 0.73 -4.78 -4.82
N ARG A 73 0.96 -4.49 -6.11
CA ARG A 73 0.02 -3.71 -6.92
C ARG A 73 -1.34 -4.40 -7.04
N MET A 74 -1.37 -5.67 -7.47
CA MET A 74 -2.63 -6.38 -7.66
C MET A 74 -3.45 -6.48 -6.38
N ILE A 75 -2.79 -6.70 -5.23
CA ILE A 75 -3.44 -6.77 -3.92
C ILE A 75 -3.96 -5.38 -3.52
N SER A 76 -3.13 -4.34 -3.66
CA SER A 76 -3.50 -2.94 -3.39
C SER A 76 -4.71 -2.52 -4.22
N ASP A 77 -4.68 -2.76 -5.53
CA ASP A 77 -5.76 -2.41 -6.45
C ASP A 77 -7.06 -3.15 -6.08
N ARG A 78 -6.95 -4.42 -5.68
CA ARG A 78 -8.12 -5.21 -5.27
C ARG A 78 -8.78 -4.62 -4.02
N PHE A 79 -8.01 -4.33 -2.96
CA PHE A 79 -8.54 -3.74 -1.73
C PHE A 79 -9.06 -2.32 -1.94
N SER A 80 -8.35 -1.52 -2.73
CA SER A 80 -8.77 -0.15 -3.09
C SER A 80 -10.09 -0.17 -3.85
N LYS A 81 -10.25 -1.09 -4.82
CA LYS A 81 -11.51 -1.27 -5.56
C LYS A 81 -12.67 -1.70 -4.67
N ILE A 82 -12.43 -2.61 -3.71
CA ILE A 82 -13.44 -3.03 -2.74
C ILE A 82 -13.92 -1.85 -1.88
N ALA A 83 -12.99 -0.96 -1.50
CA ALA A 83 -13.30 0.24 -0.74
C ALA A 83 -13.98 1.35 -1.57
N GLY A 84 -14.04 1.20 -2.90
CA GLY A 84 -14.66 2.18 -3.81
C GLY A 84 -13.68 3.20 -4.40
N ALA A 85 -12.37 3.05 -4.17
CA ALA A 85 -11.35 3.93 -4.75
C ALA A 85 -11.14 3.68 -6.25
N LYS A 86 -10.71 4.73 -6.95
CA LYS A 86 -10.35 4.70 -8.37
C LYS A 86 -9.03 3.97 -8.58
N ILE A 87 -9.00 3.06 -9.56
CA ILE A 87 -7.79 2.32 -9.94
C ILE A 87 -7.14 2.99 -11.15
N ILE A 88 -5.82 3.17 -11.09
CA ILE A 88 -5.05 3.74 -12.19
C ILE A 88 -4.81 2.64 -13.24
N GLU A 89 -5.28 2.88 -14.47
CA GLU A 89 -5.12 1.92 -15.56
C GLU A 89 -3.70 1.91 -16.15
N ASN A 90 -2.95 3.03 -16.03
CA ASN A 90 -1.66 3.21 -16.68
C ASN A 90 -0.48 3.29 -15.68
N ARG A 91 0.59 2.52 -15.93
CA ARG A 91 1.64 2.19 -14.94
C ARG A 91 2.63 3.31 -14.63
N TYR A 92 2.62 4.43 -15.36
CA TYR A 92 3.68 5.45 -15.31
C TYR A 92 3.19 6.90 -15.12
N SER A 93 1.92 7.13 -14.73
CA SER A 93 1.44 8.49 -14.48
C SER A 93 1.79 8.97 -13.05
N HIS A 94 3.08 9.03 -12.71
CA HIS A 94 3.53 9.64 -11.44
C HIS A 94 3.33 11.17 -11.42
N GLN A 95 3.10 11.79 -12.58
CA GLN A 95 2.96 13.24 -12.72
C GLN A 95 1.69 13.84 -12.09
N GLN A 96 0.73 13.02 -11.64
CA GLN A 96 -0.54 13.53 -11.11
C GLN A 96 -0.59 13.63 -9.58
N TYR A 97 0.41 13.10 -8.87
CA TYR A 97 0.44 13.08 -7.41
C TYR A 97 1.88 13.28 -6.93
N GLU A 98 2.42 14.49 -7.11
CA GLU A 98 3.69 14.88 -6.49
C GLU A 98 3.51 15.02 -4.96
N VAL A 99 4.55 14.60 -4.21
CA VAL A 99 4.61 14.54 -2.72
C VAL A 99 5.19 15.82 -2.15
#